data_AF-A0A1F5G2Q0-F1
#
_entry.id   AF-A0A1F5G2Q0-F1
#
_cell.length_a   1.000
_cell.length_b   1.000
_cell.length_c   1.000
_cell.angle_alpha   90.00
_cell.angle_beta   90.00
_cell.angle_gamma   90.00
#
_symmetry.space_group_name_H-M   'P 1'
#
loop_
_entity.id
_entity.type
_entity.pdbx_description
1 polymer ?
#
loop_
_entity_poly.entity_id
_entity_poly.type
_entity_poly.pdbx_seq_one_letter_code
_entity_poly.pdbx_strand_id
1 'polypeptide(L)'
;MGRLNIKYKISNIRNTKAYTIAVIGSHSALDICRGAKEEGFKTLVIVEKGRDKTYAKYFKTRASLGCVDEVLYVDKFKDIILPKFQKILKSKNCIFIPHRSFEVYVNDYNAIENDFEIPIFGNKKLLRFEERAENPNQYNILEKANIKYPKKFKDPKDINTIVIVKVNEKERKYERAFFLAHSPEQHQSESERLIKEGVITKKDLSDAIIEEFILGVQVNFNFFYSIVDHRLELVGTDTRRQTDIEGILKLPVDQQSELFKIRPIYPQYEEAGHIAVTVLESMLEPAFEIGEKFVKATEKMVKPGVIGPFALQAVITPGPPKKEIIVFDVSPRMPGSPGIFATPYSGYLYGHSISMGRRAAMEIKAAIKNNKLEQIVT
;
A
#
# COMPACT_ATOMS: atom_id res chain seq x y z
N MET A 1 13.48 24.77 2.34
CA MET A 1 12.27 23.99 1.96
C MET A 1 11.83 24.46 0.58
N GLY A 2 11.90 23.60 -0.45
CA GLY A 2 11.32 23.94 -1.75
C GLY A 2 9.80 23.92 -1.62
N ARG A 3 9.12 24.95 -2.14
CA ARG A 3 7.64 24.98 -2.16
C ARG A 3 7.16 23.77 -2.97
N LEU A 4 6.27 22.97 -2.37
CA LEU A 4 5.54 21.93 -3.10
C LEU A 4 4.67 22.64 -4.15
N ASN A 5 4.72 22.18 -5.41
CA ASN A 5 4.04 22.81 -6.53
C ASN A 5 2.52 22.52 -6.48
N ILE A 6 1.83 23.18 -5.57
CA ILE A 6 0.39 23.04 -5.41
C ILE A 6 -0.29 24.01 -6.39
N LYS A 7 -0.96 23.48 -7.42
CA LYS A 7 -1.68 24.29 -8.42
C LYS A 7 -2.91 25.01 -7.84
N TYR A 8 -3.42 24.55 -6.71
CA TYR A 8 -4.61 25.07 -6.05
C TYR A 8 -4.27 25.86 -4.78
N LYS A 9 -4.81 27.08 -4.66
CA LYS A 9 -4.65 27.89 -3.46
C LYS A 9 -5.40 27.24 -2.30
N ILE A 10 -4.66 26.70 -1.34
CA ILE A 10 -5.23 26.16 -0.11
C ILE A 10 -5.95 27.29 0.64
N SER A 11 -7.17 27.03 1.09
CA SER A 11 -7.91 27.99 1.91
C SER A 11 -7.18 28.17 3.24
N ASN A 12 -7.04 29.40 3.75
CA ASN A 12 -6.39 29.68 5.05
C ASN A 12 -7.35 29.49 6.24
N ILE A 13 -8.26 28.52 6.14
CA ILE A 13 -9.32 28.32 7.13
C ILE A 13 -8.79 27.40 8.22
N ARG A 14 -8.74 27.85 9.49
CA ARG A 14 -8.24 27.03 10.61
C ARG A 14 -9.27 26.04 11.17
N ASN A 15 -10.44 25.91 10.55
CA ASN A 15 -11.55 25.08 11.01
C ASN A 15 -11.62 23.77 10.19
N THR A 16 -11.45 22.62 10.85
CA THR A 16 -11.50 21.30 10.20
C THR A 16 -12.84 21.02 9.50
N LYS A 17 -13.96 21.54 10.03
CA LYS A 17 -15.29 21.37 9.41
C LYS A 17 -15.42 22.08 8.05
N ALA A 18 -14.47 22.95 7.69
CA ALA A 18 -14.41 23.60 6.40
C ALA A 18 -13.76 22.75 5.30
N TYR A 19 -13.10 21.65 5.67
CA TYR A 19 -12.47 20.71 4.74
C TYR A 19 -13.21 19.39 4.70
N THR A 20 -13.05 18.71 3.57
CA THR A 20 -13.59 17.37 3.33
C THR A 20 -12.45 16.42 3.03
N ILE A 21 -12.36 15.29 3.72
CA ILE A 21 -11.42 14.22 3.36
C ILE A 21 -12.04 13.41 2.22
N ALA A 22 -11.36 13.39 1.08
CA ALA A 22 -11.79 12.70 -0.12
C ALA A 22 -10.92 11.46 -0.40
N VAL A 23 -11.55 10.38 -0.88
CA VAL A 23 -10.87 9.11 -1.17
C VAL A 23 -11.63 8.30 -2.22
N ILE A 24 -10.93 7.50 -3.02
CA ILE A 24 -11.59 6.52 -3.90
C ILE A 24 -12.23 5.40 -3.05
N GLY A 25 -13.43 4.95 -3.43
CA GLY A 25 -14.16 3.89 -2.76
C GLY A 25 -13.56 2.50 -2.98
N SER A 26 -12.39 2.24 -2.41
CA SER A 26 -11.72 0.93 -2.43
C SER A 26 -10.66 0.83 -1.32
N HIS A 27 -9.97 -0.31 -1.22
CA HIS A 27 -8.73 -0.53 -0.44
C HIS A 27 -8.81 -0.16 1.06
N SER A 28 -8.64 1.12 1.42
CA SER A 28 -8.64 1.60 2.81
C SER A 28 -9.58 2.79 3.05
N ALA A 29 -10.52 3.03 2.14
CA ALA A 29 -11.46 4.16 2.21
C ALA A 29 -12.28 4.23 3.49
N LEU A 30 -12.75 3.09 4.03
CA LEU A 30 -13.53 3.06 5.26
C LEU A 30 -12.69 3.46 6.49
N ASP A 31 -11.43 3.02 6.56
CA ASP A 31 -10.50 3.40 7.62
C ASP A 31 -10.22 4.91 7.59
N ILE A 32 -9.92 5.44 6.39
CA ILE A 32 -9.74 6.88 6.15
C ILE A 32 -10.98 7.67 6.60
N CYS A 33 -12.18 7.24 6.19
CA CYS A 33 -13.41 7.94 6.51
C CYS A 33 -13.72 7.91 8.01
N ARG A 34 -13.55 6.76 8.68
CA ARG A 34 -13.75 6.64 10.12
C ARG A 34 -12.78 7.55 10.88
N GLY A 35 -11.49 7.51 10.54
CA GLY A 35 -10.49 8.38 11.15
C GLY A 35 -10.75 9.87 10.93
N ALA A 36 -11.12 10.26 9.71
CA ALA A 36 -11.50 11.63 9.38
C ALA A 36 -12.69 12.12 10.20
N LYS A 37 -13.70 11.26 10.41
CA LYS A 37 -14.86 11.55 11.25
C LYS A 37 -14.50 11.80 12.70
N GLU A 38 -13.65 10.95 13.26
CA GLU A 38 -13.17 11.07 14.65
C GLU A 38 -12.41 12.39 14.86
N GLU A 39 -11.72 12.88 13.84
CA GLU A 39 -11.00 14.16 13.91
C GLU A 39 -11.85 15.39 13.53
N GLY A 40 -13.12 15.18 13.15
CA GLY A 40 -14.12 16.23 12.93
C GLY A 40 -14.21 16.74 11.48
N PHE A 41 -13.67 16.00 10.52
CA PHE A 41 -13.79 16.32 9.09
C PHE A 41 -15.11 15.80 8.50
N LYS A 42 -15.54 16.42 7.40
CA LYS A 42 -16.50 15.80 6.48
C LYS A 42 -15.79 14.76 5.62
N THR A 43 -16.54 13.81 5.08
CA THR A 43 -15.99 12.71 4.28
C THR A 43 -16.69 12.59 2.93
N LEU A 44 -15.93 12.37 1.87
CA LEU A 44 -16.45 12.16 0.53
C LEU A 44 -15.77 10.96 -0.11
N VAL A 45 -16.57 9.97 -0.54
CA VAL A 45 -16.05 8.80 -1.24
C VAL A 45 -16.41 8.87 -2.72
N ILE A 46 -15.41 8.78 -3.59
CA ILE A 46 -15.62 8.67 -5.04
C ILE A 46 -15.98 7.22 -5.35
N VAL A 47 -17.10 6.97 -6.03
CA VAL A 47 -17.60 5.63 -6.32
C VAL A 47 -17.86 5.44 -7.81
N GLU A 48 -17.42 4.32 -8.35
CA GLU A 48 -17.80 3.90 -9.70
C GLU A 48 -19.24 3.36 -9.69
N LYS A 49 -20.03 3.68 -10.73
CA LYS A 49 -21.40 3.15 -10.88
C LYS A 49 -21.41 1.61 -10.75
N GLY A 50 -22.26 1.09 -9.88
CA GLY A 50 -22.35 -0.34 -9.57
C GLY A 50 -21.42 -0.83 -8.46
N ARG A 51 -20.47 -0.01 -8.00
CA ARG A 51 -19.51 -0.30 -6.92
C ARG A 51 -19.67 0.66 -5.73
N ASP A 52 -20.91 1.04 -5.42
CA ASP A 52 -21.23 2.13 -4.49
C ASP A 52 -21.87 1.68 -3.18
N LYS A 53 -22.58 0.55 -3.14
CA LYS A 53 -23.42 0.12 -2.00
C LYS A 53 -22.70 0.14 -0.65
N THR A 54 -21.43 -0.27 -0.60
CA THR A 54 -20.59 -0.19 0.61
C THR A 54 -20.62 1.22 1.21
N TYR A 55 -20.41 2.23 0.39
CA TYR A 55 -20.25 3.62 0.83
C TYR A 55 -21.57 4.41 0.83
N ALA A 56 -22.42 4.19 -0.17
CA ALA A 56 -23.68 4.90 -0.36
C ALA A 56 -24.82 4.37 0.52
N LYS A 57 -24.74 3.10 0.98
CA LYS A 57 -25.78 2.45 1.79
C LYS A 57 -25.26 1.97 3.14
N TYR A 58 -24.31 1.05 3.18
CA TYR A 58 -23.96 0.32 4.40
C TYR A 58 -23.16 1.15 5.41
N PHE A 59 -22.20 1.95 4.93
CA PHE A 59 -21.36 2.82 5.76
C PHE A 59 -21.69 4.31 5.62
N LYS A 60 -22.82 4.63 4.98
CA LYS A 60 -23.33 5.99 4.84
C LYS A 60 -23.61 6.58 6.22
N THR A 61 -23.19 7.82 6.45
CA THR A 61 -23.49 8.55 7.68
C THR A 61 -25.00 8.75 7.82
N ARG A 62 -25.55 8.33 8.96
CA ARG A 62 -26.95 8.56 9.38
C ARG A 62 -26.96 8.83 10.89
N ALA A 63 -27.21 10.08 11.27
CA ALA A 63 -27.06 10.53 12.65
C ALA A 63 -25.67 10.17 13.22
N SER A 64 -25.61 9.29 14.23
CA SER A 64 -24.36 8.82 14.86
C SER A 64 -23.73 7.59 14.20
N LEU A 65 -24.40 6.95 13.24
CA LEU A 65 -23.91 5.75 12.56
C LEU A 65 -23.22 6.08 11.23
N GLY A 66 -22.33 5.18 10.79
CA GLY A 66 -21.61 5.30 9.53
C GLY A 66 -20.39 6.22 9.60
N CYS A 67 -19.70 6.34 8.47
CA CYS A 67 -18.52 7.20 8.34
C CYS A 67 -18.42 7.92 6.99
N VAL A 68 -19.36 7.70 6.05
CA VAL A 68 -19.34 8.31 4.71
C VAL A 68 -20.45 9.35 4.56
N ASP A 69 -20.09 10.64 4.56
CA ASP A 69 -21.07 11.74 4.49
C ASP A 69 -21.61 11.98 3.09
N GLU A 70 -20.75 11.85 2.10
CA GLU A 70 -21.05 12.15 0.71
C GLU A 70 -20.44 11.09 -0.21
N VAL A 71 -21.12 10.83 -1.33
CA VAL A 71 -20.59 10.00 -2.41
C VAL A 71 -20.58 10.80 -3.69
N LEU A 72 -19.51 10.69 -4.46
CA LEU A 72 -19.38 11.30 -5.79
C LEU A 72 -19.31 10.18 -6.82
N TYR A 73 -20.33 10.09 -7.68
CA TYR A 73 -20.40 9.07 -8.71
C TYR A 73 -19.55 9.43 -9.93
N VAL A 74 -18.78 8.46 -10.41
CA VAL A 74 -18.03 8.49 -11.68
C VAL A 74 -18.44 7.29 -12.55
N ASP A 75 -18.31 7.42 -13.87
CA ASP A 75 -18.57 6.29 -14.79
C ASP A 75 -17.43 5.26 -14.71
N LYS A 76 -16.20 5.76 -14.65
CA LYS A 76 -14.99 5.00 -14.30
C LYS A 76 -14.15 5.77 -13.30
N PHE A 77 -13.46 5.06 -12.41
CA PHE A 77 -12.59 5.70 -11.42
C PHE A 77 -11.54 6.65 -12.02
N LYS A 78 -10.97 6.33 -13.19
CA LYS A 78 -10.05 7.22 -13.93
C LYS A 78 -10.66 8.59 -14.27
N ASP A 79 -11.98 8.68 -14.40
CA ASP A 79 -12.65 9.91 -14.80
C ASP A 79 -12.53 11.00 -13.73
N ILE A 80 -12.09 10.68 -12.51
CA ILE A 80 -11.84 11.65 -11.43
C ILE A 80 -10.91 12.79 -11.85
N ILE A 81 -10.01 12.58 -12.83
CA ILE A 81 -9.12 13.61 -13.39
C ILE A 81 -9.87 14.65 -14.24
N LEU A 82 -11.09 14.36 -14.70
CA LEU A 82 -11.83 15.25 -15.61
C LEU A 82 -12.22 16.57 -14.92
N PRO A 83 -12.20 17.71 -15.65
CA PRO A 83 -12.46 19.04 -15.08
C PRO A 83 -13.77 19.15 -14.27
N LYS A 84 -14.82 18.44 -14.70
CA LYS A 84 -16.12 18.45 -14.00
C LYS A 84 -16.01 17.93 -12.57
N PHE A 85 -15.22 16.88 -12.32
CA PHE A 85 -15.07 16.30 -10.99
C PHE A 85 -14.06 17.09 -10.16
N GLN A 86 -12.98 17.56 -10.77
CA GLN A 86 -12.05 18.49 -10.12
C GLN A 86 -12.77 19.74 -9.58
N LYS A 87 -13.71 20.32 -10.34
CA LYS A 87 -14.54 21.46 -9.90
C LYS A 87 -15.39 21.13 -8.67
N ILE A 88 -16.01 19.94 -8.64
CA ILE A 88 -16.83 19.48 -7.51
C ILE A 88 -15.97 19.26 -6.25
N LEU A 89 -14.81 18.62 -6.40
CA LEU A 89 -13.91 18.36 -5.28
C LEU A 89 -13.32 19.67 -4.73
N LYS A 90 -12.99 20.63 -5.61
CA LYS A 90 -12.54 21.98 -5.21
C LYS A 90 -13.60 22.76 -4.45
N SER A 91 -14.87 22.74 -4.91
CA SER A 91 -15.94 23.47 -4.23
C SER A 91 -16.26 22.94 -2.82
N LYS A 92 -15.81 21.72 -2.51
CA LYS A 92 -15.94 21.07 -1.21
C LYS A 92 -14.69 21.17 -0.32
N ASN A 93 -13.67 21.93 -0.75
CA ASN A 93 -12.37 22.04 -0.08
C ASN A 93 -11.79 20.66 0.25
N CYS A 94 -11.79 19.77 -0.75
CA CYS A 94 -11.31 18.41 -0.53
C CYS A 94 -9.79 18.36 -0.31
N ILE A 95 -9.36 17.53 0.63
CA ILE A 95 -8.00 17.02 0.74
C ILE A 95 -8.07 15.53 0.40
N PHE A 96 -7.35 15.10 -0.62
CA PHE A 96 -7.41 13.74 -1.12
C PHE A 96 -6.36 12.87 -0.43
N ILE A 97 -6.75 11.71 0.09
CA ILE A 97 -5.80 10.72 0.65
C ILE A 97 -5.65 9.58 -0.36
N PRO A 98 -4.46 9.39 -0.98
CA PRO A 98 -4.24 8.37 -1.97
C PRO A 98 -3.97 7.01 -1.32
N HIS A 99 -4.37 5.95 -2.00
CA HIS A 99 -4.06 4.56 -1.68
C HIS A 99 -3.95 3.75 -2.97
N ARG A 100 -3.53 2.47 -2.92
CA ARG A 100 -3.20 1.68 -4.12
C ARG A 100 -4.27 1.68 -5.21
N SER A 101 -5.55 1.56 -4.86
CA SER A 101 -6.61 1.57 -5.87
C SER A 101 -6.73 2.88 -6.65
N PHE A 102 -6.27 4.01 -6.12
CA PHE A 102 -6.23 5.26 -6.88
C PHE A 102 -5.24 5.18 -8.04
N GLU A 103 -4.04 4.70 -7.75
CA GLU A 103 -2.99 4.47 -8.73
C GLU A 103 -3.44 3.48 -9.80
N VAL A 104 -3.92 2.30 -9.39
CA VAL A 104 -4.31 1.21 -10.29
C VAL A 104 -5.51 1.59 -11.16
N TYR A 105 -6.49 2.33 -10.63
CA TYR A 105 -7.69 2.66 -11.41
C TYR A 105 -7.54 3.89 -12.30
N VAL A 106 -6.71 4.86 -11.93
CA VAL A 106 -6.37 5.97 -12.83
C VAL A 106 -5.38 5.49 -13.88
N ASN A 107 -4.37 4.70 -13.47
CA ASN A 107 -3.34 4.09 -14.31
C ASN A 107 -2.66 5.08 -15.27
N ASP A 108 -2.48 6.32 -14.81
CA ASP A 108 -1.79 7.39 -15.53
C ASP A 108 -1.08 8.29 -14.51
N TYR A 109 0.18 7.99 -14.24
CA TYR A 109 1.00 8.73 -13.28
C TYR A 109 1.27 10.17 -13.73
N ASN A 110 1.29 10.43 -15.04
CA ASN A 110 1.43 11.79 -15.54
C ASN A 110 0.17 12.61 -15.24
N ALA A 111 -1.02 12.04 -15.44
CA ALA A 111 -2.27 12.68 -15.07
C ALA A 111 -2.41 12.85 -13.55
N ILE A 112 -2.02 11.86 -12.74
CA ILE A 112 -2.01 11.99 -11.27
C ILE A 112 -1.10 13.15 -10.83
N GLU A 113 0.09 13.28 -11.42
CA GLU A 113 1.05 14.30 -11.00
C GLU A 113 0.71 15.70 -11.52
N ASN A 114 0.14 15.79 -12.74
CA ASN A 114 -0.01 17.06 -13.44
C ASN A 114 -1.46 17.53 -13.56
N ASP A 115 -2.43 16.63 -13.68
CA ASP A 115 -3.82 16.97 -14.02
C ASP A 115 -4.78 16.83 -12.82
N PHE A 116 -4.40 16.07 -11.79
CA PHE A 116 -5.14 16.00 -10.55
C PHE A 116 -4.84 17.22 -9.67
N GLU A 117 -5.78 18.16 -9.59
CA GLU A 117 -5.56 19.50 -9.01
C GLU A 117 -5.98 19.61 -7.53
N ILE A 118 -6.50 18.53 -6.94
CA ILE A 118 -6.90 18.49 -5.53
C ILE A 118 -5.67 18.21 -4.68
N PRO A 119 -5.46 18.93 -3.54
CA PRO A 119 -4.35 18.67 -2.64
C PRO A 119 -4.30 17.20 -2.22
N ILE A 120 -3.23 16.49 -2.58
CA ILE A 120 -3.02 15.09 -2.20
C ILE A 120 -2.21 15.07 -0.90
N PHE A 121 -2.78 14.57 0.19
CA PHE A 121 -2.01 14.27 1.41
C PHE A 121 -1.01 13.16 1.13
N GLY A 122 0.28 13.46 1.27
CA GLY A 122 1.35 12.58 0.80
C GLY A 122 2.21 13.22 -0.29
N ASN A 123 3.20 12.47 -0.75
CA ASN A 123 4.04 12.86 -1.89
C ASN A 123 3.62 12.08 -3.14
N LYS A 124 2.88 12.72 -4.05
CA LYS A 124 2.32 12.07 -5.24
C LYS A 124 3.36 11.43 -6.17
N LYS A 125 4.61 11.91 -6.15
CA LYS A 125 5.69 11.30 -6.93
C LYS A 125 6.11 9.91 -6.40
N LEU A 126 5.95 9.67 -5.10
CA LEU A 126 6.24 8.36 -4.52
C LEU A 126 5.22 7.29 -4.93
N LEU A 127 4.01 7.69 -5.34
CA LEU A 127 3.03 6.76 -5.92
C LEU A 127 3.62 6.08 -7.17
N ARG A 128 4.26 6.87 -8.06
CA ARG A 128 4.95 6.33 -9.24
C ARG A 128 6.09 5.39 -8.87
N PHE A 129 6.85 5.68 -7.81
CA PHE A 129 7.98 4.85 -7.39
C PHE A 129 7.53 3.49 -6.84
N GLU A 130 6.26 3.32 -6.49
CA GLU A 130 5.72 2.01 -6.12
C GLU A 130 5.69 1.05 -7.33
N GLU A 131 5.55 1.58 -8.55
CA GLU A 131 5.52 0.78 -9.78
C GLU A 131 6.88 0.24 -10.16
N ARG A 132 6.93 -1.07 -10.40
CA ARG A 132 8.19 -1.76 -10.71
C ARG A 132 8.67 -1.54 -12.15
N ALA A 133 7.75 -1.20 -13.05
CA ALA A 133 8.07 -0.87 -14.43
C ALA A 133 8.60 0.57 -14.58
N GLU A 134 8.45 1.41 -13.56
CA GLU A 134 8.97 2.77 -13.55
C GLU A 134 10.41 2.80 -13.05
N ASN A 135 11.13 3.89 -13.35
CA ASN A 135 12.46 4.15 -12.83
C ASN A 135 12.57 5.64 -12.43
N PRO A 136 12.88 5.96 -11.18
CA PRO A 136 13.14 5.05 -10.06
C PRO A 136 11.89 4.33 -9.54
N ASN A 137 12.09 3.13 -8.98
CA ASN A 137 11.07 2.34 -8.29
C ASN A 137 11.50 1.95 -6.87
N GLN A 138 10.70 1.11 -6.21
CA GLN A 138 10.95 0.61 -4.86
C GLN A 138 12.35 0.03 -4.65
N TYR A 139 12.93 -0.68 -5.63
CA TYR A 139 14.26 -1.25 -5.49
C TYR A 139 15.32 -0.16 -5.41
N ASN A 140 15.18 0.90 -6.20
CA ASN A 140 16.09 2.04 -6.13
C ASN A 140 16.01 2.73 -4.77
N ILE A 141 14.83 2.77 -4.13
CA ILE A 141 14.69 3.30 -2.77
C ILE A 141 15.41 2.39 -1.77
N LEU A 142 15.18 1.07 -1.83
CA LEU A 142 15.78 0.09 -0.92
C LEU A 142 17.31 0.06 -1.04
N GLU A 143 17.84 0.09 -2.26
CA GLU A 143 19.27 0.22 -2.56
C GLU A 143 19.83 1.53 -1.98
N LYS A 144 19.16 2.67 -2.23
CA LYS A 144 19.59 3.97 -1.71
C LYS A 144 19.56 4.03 -0.18
N ALA A 145 18.61 3.33 0.44
CA ALA A 145 18.42 3.25 1.88
C ALA A 145 19.37 2.24 2.56
N ASN A 146 20.06 1.39 1.79
CA ASN A 146 20.80 0.24 2.29
C ASN A 146 19.90 -0.64 3.21
N ILE A 147 18.69 -0.92 2.73
CA ILE A 147 17.73 -1.84 3.36
C ILE A 147 17.85 -3.18 2.66
N LYS A 148 17.95 -4.27 3.41
CA LYS A 148 18.02 -5.63 2.86
C LYS A 148 16.71 -6.00 2.19
N TYR A 149 16.80 -6.57 0.99
CA TYR A 149 15.70 -7.16 0.22
C TYR A 149 16.16 -8.47 -0.43
N PRO A 150 15.23 -9.34 -0.88
CA PRO A 150 15.60 -10.62 -1.49
C PRO A 150 16.55 -10.45 -2.67
N LYS A 151 17.53 -11.34 -2.80
CA LYS A 151 18.44 -11.32 -3.95
C LYS A 151 17.64 -11.47 -5.24
N LYS A 152 17.86 -10.57 -6.19
CA LYS A 152 17.26 -10.63 -7.53
C LYS A 152 18.15 -11.41 -8.48
N PHE A 153 17.53 -12.22 -9.33
CA PHE A 153 18.19 -12.92 -10.42
C PHE A 153 17.77 -12.27 -11.75
N LYS A 154 18.75 -11.87 -12.56
CA LYS A 154 18.50 -11.25 -13.87
C LYS A 154 18.26 -12.29 -14.95
N ASP A 155 18.96 -13.42 -14.88
CA ASP A 155 18.82 -14.55 -15.79
C ASP A 155 18.38 -15.78 -15.00
N PRO A 156 17.31 -16.50 -15.42
CA PRO A 156 16.94 -17.79 -14.82
C PRO A 156 18.08 -18.82 -14.75
N LYS A 157 19.10 -18.70 -15.60
CA LYS A 157 20.30 -19.57 -15.57
C LYS A 157 21.12 -19.42 -14.30
N ASP A 158 21.00 -18.28 -13.61
CA ASP A 158 21.74 -18.01 -12.37
C ASP A 158 21.04 -18.58 -11.13
N ILE A 159 19.86 -19.21 -11.28
CA ILE A 159 19.09 -19.77 -10.16
C ILE A 159 19.90 -20.91 -9.52
N ASN A 160 20.24 -20.72 -8.25
CA ASN A 160 21.02 -21.67 -7.45
C ASN A 160 20.46 -21.87 -6.03
N THR A 161 19.21 -21.45 -5.80
CA THR A 161 18.47 -21.53 -4.54
C THR A 161 16.97 -21.54 -4.86
N ILE A 162 16.12 -21.72 -3.84
CA ILE A 162 14.67 -21.56 -4.01
C ILE A 162 14.37 -20.10 -4.32
N VAL A 163 13.72 -19.85 -5.44
CA VAL A 163 13.27 -18.53 -5.88
C VAL A 163 11.75 -18.51 -6.00
N ILE A 164 11.19 -17.31 -5.82
CA ILE A 164 9.83 -16.98 -6.22
C ILE A 164 9.88 -16.11 -7.49
N VAL A 165 9.21 -16.58 -8.52
CA VAL A 165 9.07 -15.90 -9.80
C VAL A 165 7.72 -15.20 -9.81
N LYS A 166 7.74 -13.87 -9.89
CA LYS A 166 6.55 -13.02 -9.88
C LYS A 166 6.23 -12.61 -11.31
N VAL A 167 5.16 -13.16 -11.87
CA VAL A 167 4.70 -12.92 -13.25
C VAL A 167 3.31 -12.29 -13.23
N ASN A 168 3.03 -11.35 -14.13
CA ASN A 168 1.68 -10.80 -14.26
C ASN A 168 0.73 -11.86 -14.84
N GLU A 169 -0.48 -11.97 -14.29
CA GLU A 169 -1.50 -12.85 -14.88
C GLU A 169 -2.00 -12.29 -16.22
N LYS A 170 -2.31 -13.20 -17.15
CA LYS A 170 -2.82 -12.83 -18.48
C LYS A 170 -4.17 -12.11 -18.43
N GLU A 171 -5.11 -12.65 -17.67
CA GLU A 171 -6.49 -12.11 -17.59
C GLU A 171 -6.60 -10.98 -16.57
N ARG A 172 -6.06 -11.19 -15.38
CA ARG A 172 -6.07 -10.23 -14.28
C ARG A 172 -4.72 -9.54 -14.19
N LYS A 173 -4.43 -8.59 -15.08
CA LYS A 173 -3.12 -7.92 -15.16
C LYS A 173 -2.63 -7.25 -13.86
N TYR A 174 -3.52 -6.99 -12.90
CA TYR A 174 -3.19 -6.46 -11.57
C TYR A 174 -2.86 -7.54 -10.54
N GLU A 175 -3.29 -8.78 -10.79
CA GLU A 175 -2.91 -9.97 -10.02
C GLU A 175 -1.64 -10.59 -10.59
N ARG A 176 -0.99 -11.41 -9.76
CA ARG A 176 0.26 -12.08 -10.13
C ARG A 176 0.15 -13.57 -9.96
N ALA A 177 0.65 -14.28 -10.98
CA ALA A 177 1.01 -15.67 -10.86
C ALA A 177 2.40 -15.77 -10.23
N PHE A 178 2.55 -16.61 -9.21
CA PHE A 178 3.79 -16.72 -8.43
C PHE A 178 4.31 -18.14 -8.46
N PHE A 179 5.36 -18.48 -9.19
CA PHE A 179 5.90 -19.84 -9.13
C PHE A 179 7.24 -20.00 -8.44
N LEU A 180 7.42 -21.15 -7.80
CA LEU A 180 8.67 -21.52 -7.14
C LEU A 180 9.53 -22.32 -8.11
N ALA A 181 10.82 -22.03 -8.09
CA ALA A 181 11.83 -22.82 -8.78
C ALA A 181 13.08 -22.93 -7.89
N HIS A 182 13.83 -24.01 -8.01
CA HIS A 182 15.14 -24.14 -7.33
C HIS A 182 16.30 -24.39 -8.30
N SER A 183 16.02 -24.51 -9.60
CA SER A 183 17.02 -24.64 -10.67
C SER A 183 16.54 -24.00 -11.99
N PRO A 184 17.44 -23.75 -12.95
CA PRO A 184 17.06 -23.28 -14.29
C PRO A 184 16.09 -24.23 -15.00
N GLU A 185 16.26 -25.54 -14.84
CA GLU A 185 15.43 -26.57 -15.47
C GLU A 185 14.01 -26.56 -14.89
N GLN A 186 13.87 -26.44 -13.57
CA GLN A 186 12.55 -26.34 -12.94
C GLN A 186 11.86 -25.03 -13.33
N HIS A 187 12.61 -23.92 -13.37
CA HIS A 187 12.06 -22.65 -13.85
C HIS A 187 11.51 -22.78 -15.27
N GLN A 188 12.26 -23.40 -16.19
CA GLN A 188 11.82 -23.63 -17.56
C GLN A 188 10.57 -24.51 -17.61
N SER A 189 10.56 -25.64 -16.89
CA SER A 189 9.43 -26.58 -16.88
C SER A 189 8.14 -25.92 -16.37
N GLU A 190 8.19 -25.18 -15.25
CA GLU A 190 7.03 -24.48 -14.70
C GLU A 190 6.55 -23.36 -15.62
N SER A 191 7.48 -22.62 -16.23
CA SER A 191 7.16 -21.57 -17.19
C SER A 191 6.39 -22.11 -18.40
N GLU A 192 6.89 -23.20 -18.99
CA GLU A 192 6.25 -23.85 -20.14
C GLU A 192 4.86 -24.40 -19.80
N ARG A 193 4.72 -24.98 -18.60
CA ARG A 193 3.44 -25.46 -18.08
C ARG A 193 2.42 -24.32 -17.94
N LEU A 194 2.79 -23.23 -17.27
CA LEU A 194 1.90 -22.09 -17.05
C LEU A 194 1.51 -21.36 -18.35
N ILE A 195 2.42 -21.31 -19.33
CA ILE A 195 2.11 -20.79 -20.68
C ILE A 195 1.10 -21.70 -21.38
N LYS A 196 1.30 -23.01 -21.32
CA LYS A 196 0.40 -24.01 -21.94
C LYS A 196 -1.00 -23.98 -21.33
N GLU A 197 -1.08 -23.78 -20.01
CA GLU A 197 -2.35 -23.62 -19.27
C GLU A 197 -3.00 -22.25 -19.49
N GLY A 198 -2.31 -21.31 -20.14
CA GLY A 198 -2.84 -19.98 -20.44
C GLY A 198 -2.85 -19.00 -19.26
N VAL A 199 -2.17 -19.35 -18.15
CA VAL A 199 -2.07 -18.51 -16.94
C VAL A 199 -1.22 -17.27 -17.19
N ILE A 200 -0.10 -17.44 -17.90
CA ILE A 200 0.86 -16.37 -18.23
C ILE A 200 1.16 -16.35 -19.74
N THR A 201 1.74 -15.25 -20.22
CA THR A 201 2.28 -15.16 -21.58
C THR A 201 3.81 -15.14 -21.59
N LYS A 202 4.43 -15.46 -22.74
CA LYS A 202 5.89 -15.33 -22.91
C LYS A 202 6.40 -13.91 -22.65
N LYS A 203 5.57 -12.91 -22.96
CA LYS A 203 5.89 -11.49 -22.72
C LYS A 203 5.87 -11.18 -21.23
N ASP A 204 4.84 -11.62 -20.51
CA ASP A 204 4.76 -11.39 -19.06
C ASP A 204 5.91 -12.11 -18.34
N LEU A 205 6.31 -13.29 -18.83
CA LEU A 205 7.44 -14.04 -18.31
C LEU A 205 8.79 -13.32 -18.53
N SER A 206 9.00 -12.66 -19.68
CA SER A 206 10.25 -11.89 -19.90
C SER A 206 10.37 -10.69 -18.98
N ASP A 207 9.24 -10.15 -18.52
CA ASP A 207 9.18 -9.03 -17.57
C ASP A 207 9.11 -9.52 -16.11
N ALA A 208 9.21 -10.83 -15.87
CA ALA A 208 9.06 -11.42 -14.55
C ALA A 208 10.20 -11.03 -13.62
N ILE A 209 9.86 -10.95 -12.33
CA ILE A 209 10.84 -10.70 -11.28
C ILE A 209 11.15 -12.03 -10.60
N ILE A 210 12.44 -12.41 -10.64
CA ILE A 210 12.95 -13.60 -9.98
C ILE A 210 13.69 -13.16 -8.73
N GLU A 211 13.18 -13.57 -7.58
CA GLU A 211 13.72 -13.23 -6.26
C GLU A 211 13.99 -14.50 -5.45
N GLU A 212 15.03 -14.48 -4.64
CA GLU A 212 15.23 -15.48 -3.59
C GLU A 212 13.98 -15.63 -2.72
N PHE A 213 13.56 -16.87 -2.48
CA PHE A 213 12.48 -17.15 -1.55
C PHE A 213 13.02 -17.11 -0.12
N ILE A 214 12.60 -16.10 0.65
CA ILE A 214 13.04 -15.92 2.02
C ILE A 214 12.18 -16.74 2.98
N LEU A 215 12.80 -17.70 3.67
CA LEU A 215 12.13 -18.52 4.67
C LEU A 215 12.01 -17.77 6.01
N GLY A 216 10.79 -17.42 6.39
CA GLY A 216 10.50 -16.77 7.67
C GLY A 216 9.03 -16.36 7.82
N VAL A 217 8.72 -15.62 8.88
CA VAL A 217 7.36 -15.12 9.12
C VAL A 217 7.17 -13.76 8.45
N GLN A 218 6.05 -13.56 7.76
CA GLN A 218 5.73 -12.28 7.12
C GLN A 218 5.13 -11.29 8.11
N VAL A 219 5.56 -10.04 8.00
CA VAL A 219 5.01 -8.90 8.73
C VAL A 219 5.11 -7.64 7.87
N ASN A 220 4.08 -6.81 7.87
CA ASN A 220 4.14 -5.46 7.34
C ASN A 220 4.27 -4.48 8.50
N PHE A 221 5.31 -3.67 8.47
CA PHE A 221 5.50 -2.55 9.38
C PHE A 221 4.82 -1.32 8.81
N ASN A 222 3.70 -0.90 9.41
CA ASN A 222 2.92 0.24 8.95
C ASN A 222 3.35 1.49 9.73
N PHE A 223 4.26 2.25 9.12
CA PHE A 223 4.84 3.46 9.66
C PHE A 223 4.06 4.72 9.27
N PHE A 224 4.28 5.78 10.02
CA PHE A 224 3.85 7.13 9.72
C PHE A 224 4.99 8.11 9.97
N TYR A 225 5.35 8.92 8.99
CA TYR A 225 6.30 10.02 9.15
C TYR A 225 5.55 11.36 9.24
N SER A 226 5.56 11.97 10.42
CA SER A 226 4.97 13.27 10.65
C SER A 226 5.91 14.37 10.16
N ILE A 227 5.43 15.18 9.22
CA ILE A 227 6.13 16.39 8.76
C ILE A 227 5.90 17.53 9.75
N VAL A 228 4.75 17.54 10.45
CA VAL A 228 4.44 18.57 11.44
C VAL A 228 5.37 18.47 12.65
N ASP A 229 5.62 17.24 13.12
CA ASP A 229 6.40 16.95 14.33
C ASP A 229 7.82 16.41 14.06
N HIS A 230 8.18 16.14 12.78
CA HIS A 230 9.47 15.58 12.37
C HIS A 230 9.81 14.25 13.07
N ARG A 231 8.83 13.34 13.15
CA ARG A 231 8.94 12.08 13.88
C ARG A 231 8.45 10.89 13.04
N LEU A 232 9.15 9.75 13.18
CA LEU A 232 8.70 8.45 12.69
C LEU A 232 7.93 7.70 13.78
N GLU A 233 6.81 7.08 13.40
CA GLU A 233 5.93 6.34 14.30
C GLU A 233 5.59 4.98 13.69
N LEU A 234 5.61 3.91 14.48
CA LEU A 234 5.02 2.62 14.10
C LEU A 234 3.56 2.62 14.55
N VAL A 235 2.62 2.76 13.60
CA VAL A 235 1.18 2.80 13.93
C VAL A 235 0.66 1.40 14.23
N GLY A 236 1.13 0.41 13.48
CA GLY A 236 0.89 -0.99 13.81
C GLY A 236 1.47 -1.97 12.81
N THR A 237 1.24 -3.26 13.08
CA THR A 237 1.74 -4.35 12.23
C THR A 237 0.64 -5.34 11.87
N ASP A 238 0.74 -5.91 10.69
CA ASP A 238 -0.16 -6.97 10.22
C ASP A 238 0.60 -7.95 9.31
N THR A 239 -0.08 -9.00 8.90
CA THR A 239 0.37 -9.89 7.82
C THR A 239 -0.81 -10.17 6.90
N ARG A 240 -0.52 -10.59 5.66
CA ARG A 240 -1.57 -10.85 4.66
C ARG A 240 -2.33 -12.12 4.99
N ARG A 241 -3.64 -12.10 4.75
CA ARG A 241 -4.45 -13.31 4.57
C ARG A 241 -4.53 -13.63 3.10
N GLN A 242 -4.12 -14.83 2.72
CA GLN A 242 -3.96 -15.18 1.31
C GLN A 242 -4.78 -16.40 0.89
N THR A 243 -5.35 -16.33 -0.32
CA THR A 243 -6.08 -17.41 -0.96
C THR A 243 -5.40 -17.79 -2.27
N ASP A 244 -5.31 -19.07 -2.64
CA ASP A 244 -5.77 -20.27 -1.92
C ASP A 244 -4.68 -20.93 -1.04
N ILE A 245 -3.46 -20.38 -1.01
CA ILE A 245 -2.30 -20.98 -0.32
C ILE A 245 -2.60 -21.37 1.13
N GLU A 246 -3.30 -20.53 1.89
CA GLU A 246 -3.62 -20.86 3.28
C GLU A 246 -4.66 -21.99 3.42
N GLY A 247 -5.50 -22.19 2.42
CA GLY A 247 -6.39 -23.35 2.35
C GLY A 247 -5.58 -24.64 2.13
N ILE A 248 -4.61 -24.58 1.21
CA ILE A 248 -3.70 -25.70 0.91
C ILE A 248 -2.87 -26.07 2.15
N LEU A 249 -2.32 -25.07 2.86
CA LEU A 249 -1.49 -25.27 4.05
C LEU A 249 -2.26 -25.90 5.24
N LYS A 250 -3.60 -25.93 5.20
CA LYS A 250 -4.43 -26.58 6.22
C LYS A 250 -4.70 -28.06 5.94
N LEU A 251 -4.34 -28.55 4.76
CA LEU A 251 -4.46 -29.96 4.42
C LEU A 251 -3.25 -30.74 4.95
N PRO A 252 -3.43 -31.98 5.43
CA PRO A 252 -2.34 -32.92 5.62
C PRO A 252 -1.49 -33.09 4.34
N VAL A 253 -0.19 -33.39 4.48
CA VAL A 253 0.77 -33.43 3.35
C VAL A 253 0.38 -34.44 2.27
N ASP A 254 -0.18 -35.58 2.65
CA ASP A 254 -0.72 -36.58 1.74
C ASP A 254 -1.90 -36.01 0.92
N GLN A 255 -2.80 -35.26 1.56
CA GLN A 255 -3.94 -34.62 0.89
C GLN A 255 -3.52 -33.45 -0.01
N GLN A 256 -2.46 -32.71 0.35
CA GLN A 256 -1.88 -31.71 -0.56
C GLN A 256 -1.36 -32.38 -1.84
N SER A 257 -0.64 -33.49 -1.68
CA SER A 257 -0.08 -34.24 -2.82
C SER A 257 -1.18 -34.79 -3.73
N GLU A 258 -2.27 -35.32 -3.15
CA GLU A 258 -3.43 -35.78 -3.93
C GLU A 258 -4.15 -34.62 -4.62
N LEU A 259 -4.32 -33.48 -3.96
CA LEU A 259 -4.94 -32.28 -4.54
C LEU A 259 -4.25 -31.86 -5.85
N PHE A 260 -2.91 -31.81 -5.85
CA PHE A 260 -2.13 -31.45 -7.03
C PHE A 260 -2.16 -32.48 -8.16
N LYS A 261 -2.51 -33.74 -7.87
CA LYS A 261 -2.73 -34.78 -8.89
C LYS A 261 -4.10 -34.66 -9.55
N ILE A 262 -5.14 -34.39 -8.76
CA ILE A 262 -6.53 -34.40 -9.25
C ILE A 262 -6.98 -33.06 -9.82
N ARG A 263 -6.32 -31.96 -9.45
CA ARG A 263 -6.59 -30.62 -9.96
C ARG A 263 -5.27 -29.92 -10.28
N PRO A 264 -5.13 -29.29 -11.46
CA PRO A 264 -4.01 -28.43 -11.77
C PRO A 264 -4.17 -27.09 -11.03
N ILE A 265 -4.12 -27.13 -9.70
CA ILE A 265 -4.14 -25.93 -8.86
C ILE A 265 -2.72 -25.44 -8.73
N TYR A 266 -2.56 -24.17 -9.05
CA TYR A 266 -1.34 -23.46 -8.80
C TYR A 266 -1.52 -22.58 -7.55
N PRO A 267 -0.76 -22.79 -6.45
CA PRO A 267 -0.98 -22.04 -5.22
C PRO A 267 -0.93 -20.53 -5.45
N GLN A 268 -2.04 -19.85 -5.12
CA GLN A 268 -2.16 -18.41 -5.27
C GLN A 268 -1.87 -17.70 -3.95
N TYR A 269 -1.28 -16.52 -4.07
CA TYR A 269 -0.97 -15.62 -2.96
C TYR A 269 -1.92 -14.39 -2.98
N GLU A 270 -3.09 -14.54 -3.59
CA GLU A 270 -4.09 -13.47 -3.75
C GLU A 270 -4.52 -12.99 -2.37
N GLU A 271 -4.54 -11.66 -2.17
CA GLU A 271 -4.94 -11.06 -0.90
C GLU A 271 -6.44 -11.24 -0.66
N ALA A 272 -6.80 -11.94 0.42
CA ALA A 272 -8.17 -12.09 0.89
C ALA A 272 -8.46 -11.25 2.15
N GLY A 273 -7.44 -10.68 2.78
CA GLY A 273 -7.57 -9.87 3.99
C GLY A 273 -6.26 -9.71 4.75
N HIS A 274 -6.34 -9.41 6.05
CA HIS A 274 -5.20 -9.12 6.91
C HIS A 274 -5.37 -9.73 8.31
N ILE A 275 -4.27 -10.12 8.96
CA ILE A 275 -4.23 -10.48 10.39
C ILE A 275 -3.36 -9.45 11.11
N ALA A 276 -3.89 -8.84 12.17
CA ALA A 276 -3.08 -8.07 13.11
C ALA A 276 -2.12 -9.02 13.85
N VAL A 277 -0.82 -8.77 13.73
CA VAL A 277 0.23 -9.57 14.39
C VAL A 277 1.16 -8.67 15.14
N THR A 278 1.71 -9.12 16.25
CA THR A 278 2.81 -8.43 16.95
C THR A 278 4.15 -9.01 16.53
N VAL A 279 5.22 -8.23 16.71
CA VAL A 279 6.60 -8.74 16.65
C VAL A 279 7.18 -8.81 18.06
N LEU A 280 8.28 -9.54 18.23
CA LEU A 280 9.07 -9.46 19.46
C LEU A 280 9.55 -8.01 19.66
N GLU A 281 9.53 -7.53 20.90
CA GLU A 281 9.92 -6.15 21.20
C GLU A 281 11.37 -5.84 20.77
N SER A 282 12.26 -6.83 20.88
CA SER A 282 13.65 -6.74 20.39
C SER A 282 13.78 -6.54 18.87
N MET A 283 12.70 -6.71 18.11
CA MET A 283 12.66 -6.44 16.66
C MET A 283 12.22 -5.00 16.34
N LEU A 284 11.75 -4.23 17.33
CA LEU A 284 11.26 -2.87 17.10
C LEU A 284 12.39 -1.90 16.76
N GLU A 285 13.51 -1.95 17.47
CA GLU A 285 14.66 -1.09 17.15
C GLU A 285 15.18 -1.34 15.71
N PRO A 286 15.43 -2.59 15.27
CA PRO A 286 15.72 -2.87 13.86
C PRO A 286 14.64 -2.39 12.89
N ALA A 287 13.35 -2.48 13.24
CA ALA A 287 12.26 -1.98 12.42
C ALA A 287 12.27 -0.45 12.29
N PHE A 288 12.52 0.29 13.39
CA PHE A 288 12.66 1.74 13.36
C PHE A 288 13.89 2.16 12.55
N GLU A 289 15.02 1.47 12.68
CA GLU A 289 16.21 1.76 11.88
C GLU A 289 15.94 1.67 10.37
N ILE A 290 15.24 0.63 9.90
CA ILE A 290 14.88 0.51 8.48
C ILE A 290 13.85 1.58 8.07
N GLY A 291 12.91 1.93 8.95
CA GLY A 291 11.95 3.00 8.71
C GLY A 291 12.64 4.37 8.55
N GLU A 292 13.61 4.68 9.42
CA GLU A 292 14.38 5.92 9.31
C GLU A 292 15.26 5.97 8.05
N LYS A 293 15.90 4.85 7.71
CA LYS A 293 16.66 4.73 6.46
C LYS A 293 15.78 4.99 5.25
N PHE A 294 14.56 4.45 5.25
CA PHE A 294 13.58 4.67 4.20
C PHE A 294 13.17 6.15 4.08
N VAL A 295 12.84 6.81 5.19
CA VAL A 295 12.53 8.25 5.23
C VAL A 295 13.69 9.07 4.66
N LYS A 296 14.92 8.84 5.15
CA LYS A 296 16.13 9.57 4.71
C LYS A 296 16.43 9.33 3.22
N ALA A 297 16.21 8.12 2.71
CA ALA A 297 16.44 7.80 1.31
C ALA A 297 15.42 8.48 0.40
N THR A 298 14.13 8.39 0.73
CA THR A 298 13.07 9.03 -0.06
C THR A 298 13.23 10.55 -0.09
N GLU A 299 13.61 11.20 1.01
CA GLU A 299 13.88 12.64 1.05
C GLU A 299 15.00 13.05 0.09
N LYS A 300 16.08 12.24 0.03
CA LYS A 300 17.21 12.47 -0.89
C LYS A 300 16.84 12.24 -2.36
N MET A 301 15.99 11.25 -2.64
CA MET A 301 15.60 10.89 -4.00
C MET A 301 14.52 11.81 -4.56
N VAL A 302 13.54 12.19 -3.74
CA VAL A 302 12.37 12.96 -4.16
C VAL A 302 11.83 13.81 -3.02
N LYS A 303 12.28 15.07 -2.94
CA LYS A 303 11.84 16.00 -1.90
C LYS A 303 10.30 16.16 -1.88
N PRO A 304 9.68 16.24 -0.69
CA PRO A 304 10.29 16.24 0.65
C PRO A 304 10.54 14.83 1.23
N GLY A 305 10.40 13.78 0.43
CA GLY A 305 10.41 12.38 0.87
C GLY A 305 9.01 11.87 1.15
N VAL A 306 8.93 10.82 1.95
CA VAL A 306 7.65 10.29 2.41
C VAL A 306 6.94 11.30 3.32
N ILE A 307 5.63 11.44 3.15
CA ILE A 307 4.77 12.30 3.96
C ILE A 307 3.64 11.42 4.48
N GLY A 308 3.53 11.29 5.80
CA GLY A 308 2.50 10.48 6.42
C GLY A 308 2.75 8.98 6.27
N PRO A 309 1.74 8.19 5.85
CA PRO A 309 1.78 6.74 5.94
C PRO A 309 2.71 6.09 4.91
N PHE A 310 3.42 5.05 5.33
CA PHE A 310 4.07 4.08 4.45
C PHE A 310 4.17 2.71 5.13
N ALA A 311 4.28 1.64 4.34
CA ALA A 311 4.51 0.31 4.88
C ALA A 311 5.74 -0.35 4.25
N LEU A 312 6.50 -1.07 5.09
CA LEU A 312 7.59 -1.96 4.70
C LEU A 312 7.11 -3.39 4.91
N GLN A 313 6.88 -4.12 3.81
CA GLN A 313 6.46 -5.52 3.85
C GLN A 313 7.70 -6.39 3.92
N ALA A 314 7.81 -7.21 4.97
CA ALA A 314 9.05 -7.89 5.28
C ALA A 314 8.84 -9.34 5.74
N VAL A 315 9.90 -10.13 5.60
CA VAL A 315 10.03 -11.43 6.24
C VAL A 315 11.02 -11.29 7.40
N ILE A 316 10.67 -11.88 8.55
CA ILE A 316 11.58 -12.07 9.67
C ILE A 316 12.14 -13.49 9.61
N THR A 317 13.44 -13.61 9.35
CA THR A 317 14.15 -14.90 9.32
C THR A 317 14.51 -15.36 10.74
N PRO A 318 14.63 -16.67 10.98
CA PRO A 318 15.18 -17.18 12.23
C PRO A 318 16.70 -16.96 12.30
N GLY A 319 17.27 -16.99 13.51
CA GLY A 319 18.72 -17.19 13.69
C GLY A 319 19.08 -18.68 13.68
N PRO A 320 20.36 -19.05 13.90
CA PRO A 320 21.54 -18.20 14.15
C PRO A 320 22.08 -17.48 12.89
N PRO A 321 22.89 -16.39 13.06
CA PRO A 321 23.32 -15.82 14.33
C PRO A 321 22.28 -14.88 14.98
N LYS A 322 21.37 -14.29 14.20
CA LYS A 322 20.26 -13.45 14.70
C LYS A 322 19.09 -13.44 13.72
N LYS A 323 17.92 -13.03 14.20
CA LYS A 323 16.78 -12.74 13.34
C LYS A 323 17.08 -11.53 12.46
N GLU A 324 16.67 -11.56 11.20
CA GLU A 324 16.84 -10.43 10.29
C GLU A 324 15.50 -10.01 9.70
N ILE A 325 15.34 -8.71 9.42
CA ILE A 325 14.20 -8.16 8.68
C ILE A 325 14.64 -7.97 7.23
N ILE A 326 13.96 -8.65 6.30
CA ILE A 326 14.21 -8.55 4.87
C ILE A 326 12.96 -8.00 4.20
N VAL A 327 13.05 -6.78 3.65
CA VAL A 327 11.92 -6.07 3.03
C VAL A 327 11.74 -6.55 1.59
N PHE A 328 10.59 -7.11 1.25
CA PHE A 328 10.31 -7.65 -0.08
C PHE A 328 9.31 -6.81 -0.90
N ASP A 329 8.63 -5.86 -0.26
CA ASP A 329 7.77 -4.90 -0.94
C ASP A 329 7.65 -3.61 -0.12
N VAL A 330 7.28 -2.52 -0.78
CA VAL A 330 7.10 -1.20 -0.17
C VAL A 330 5.78 -0.60 -0.62
N SER A 331 5.07 0.04 0.30
CA SER A 331 3.89 0.88 0.00
C SER A 331 4.14 2.30 0.52
N PRO A 332 4.63 3.25 -0.31
CA PRO A 332 5.00 4.59 0.14
C PRO A 332 3.79 5.55 0.25
N ARG A 333 2.64 5.03 0.68
CA ARG A 333 1.34 5.69 0.75
C ARG A 333 0.45 4.98 1.77
N MET A 334 -0.83 5.35 1.86
CA MET A 334 -1.77 4.71 2.78
C MET A 334 -1.81 3.18 2.57
N PRO A 335 -1.50 2.35 3.59
CA PRO A 335 -1.51 0.90 3.48
C PRO A 335 -2.93 0.34 3.41
N GLY A 336 -3.02 -0.92 2.97
CA GLY A 336 -4.26 -1.69 2.88
C GLY A 336 -4.59 -2.44 4.17
N SER A 337 -4.16 -1.93 5.32
CA SER A 337 -4.06 -2.69 6.57
C SER A 337 -5.04 -2.19 7.65
N PRO A 338 -6.37 -2.34 7.47
CA PRO A 338 -7.36 -1.73 8.35
C PRO A 338 -7.34 -2.30 9.78
N GLY A 339 -6.74 -3.47 10.00
CA GLY A 339 -6.72 -4.14 11.30
C GLY A 339 -5.59 -3.70 12.24
N ILE A 340 -4.66 -2.84 11.79
CA ILE A 340 -3.43 -2.55 12.55
C ILE A 340 -3.68 -1.86 13.89
N PHE A 341 -4.81 -1.17 14.06
CA PHE A 341 -5.18 -0.53 15.32
C PHE A 341 -5.37 -1.55 16.47
N ALA A 342 -5.58 -2.83 16.15
CA ALA A 342 -5.68 -3.90 17.14
C ALA A 342 -4.30 -4.29 17.73
N THR A 343 -3.19 -3.79 17.18
CA THR A 343 -1.85 -3.98 17.74
C THR A 343 -1.51 -2.86 18.74
N PRO A 344 -0.60 -3.09 19.70
CA PRO A 344 -0.47 -2.20 20.86
C PRO A 344 0.35 -0.93 20.58
N TYR A 345 1.06 -0.84 19.45
CA TYR A 345 2.09 0.18 19.24
C TYR A 345 1.56 1.61 19.25
N SER A 346 0.46 1.87 18.54
CA SER A 346 -0.18 3.19 18.60
C SER A 346 -0.76 3.49 19.99
N GLY A 347 -1.26 2.46 20.68
CA GLY A 347 -1.72 2.55 22.06
C GLY A 347 -0.62 2.95 23.05
N TYR A 348 0.60 2.42 22.90
CA TYR A 348 1.75 2.81 23.72
C TYR A 348 2.14 4.28 23.53
N LEU A 349 2.00 4.81 22.31
CA LEU A 349 2.34 6.20 22.01
C LEU A 349 1.25 7.20 22.40
N TYR A 350 -0.02 6.85 22.16
CA TYR A 350 -1.16 7.78 22.29
C TYR A 350 -2.07 7.51 23.50
N GLY A 351 -1.78 6.48 24.30
CA GLY A 351 -2.63 6.02 25.41
C GLY A 351 -3.94 5.35 24.95
N HIS A 352 -4.17 5.24 23.65
CA HIS A 352 -5.29 4.53 23.04
C HIS A 352 -4.93 4.13 21.61
N SER A 353 -5.45 2.99 21.15
CA SER A 353 -5.21 2.52 19.79
C SER A 353 -5.83 3.47 18.77
N ILE A 354 -5.07 3.77 17.71
CA ILE A 354 -5.54 4.56 16.58
C ILE A 354 -5.25 3.82 15.27
N SER A 355 -6.10 4.03 14.27
CA SER A 355 -5.89 3.49 12.93
C SER A 355 -5.00 4.40 12.09
N MET A 356 -4.52 3.89 10.94
CA MET A 356 -3.75 4.71 10.01
C MET A 356 -4.59 5.85 9.42
N GLY A 357 -5.87 5.58 9.11
CA GLY A 357 -6.84 6.59 8.70
C GLY A 357 -6.98 7.73 9.71
N ARG A 358 -7.10 7.41 11.00
CA ARG A 358 -7.16 8.44 12.05
C ARG A 358 -5.85 9.19 12.18
N ARG A 359 -4.71 8.49 12.14
CA ARG A 359 -3.39 9.13 12.23
C ARG A 359 -3.13 10.13 11.10
N ALA A 360 -3.56 9.81 9.88
CA ALA A 360 -3.53 10.74 8.75
C ALA A 360 -4.42 11.97 9.00
N ALA A 361 -5.64 11.77 9.49
CA ALA A 361 -6.55 12.88 9.82
C ALA A 361 -6.01 13.77 10.95
N MET A 362 -5.34 13.20 11.96
CA MET A 362 -4.66 13.94 13.03
C MET A 362 -3.57 14.85 12.48
N GLU A 363 -2.75 14.36 11.54
CA GLU A 363 -1.70 15.15 10.88
C GLU A 363 -2.31 16.32 10.11
N ILE A 364 -3.36 16.05 9.31
CA ILE A 364 -4.05 17.08 8.52
C ILE A 364 -4.64 18.15 9.44
N LYS A 365 -5.28 17.75 10.53
CA LYS A 365 -5.83 18.67 11.54
C LYS A 365 -4.76 19.51 12.21
N ALA A 366 -3.64 18.90 12.61
CA ALA A 366 -2.51 19.60 13.20
C ALA A 366 -1.90 20.60 12.20
N ALA A 367 -1.73 20.20 10.93
CA ALA A 367 -1.21 21.07 9.88
C ALA A 367 -2.14 22.24 9.58
N ILE A 368 -3.46 22.04 9.54
CA ILE A 368 -4.44 23.13 9.39
C ILE A 368 -4.36 24.10 10.58
N LYS A 369 -4.37 23.57 11.82
CA LYS A 369 -4.29 24.40 13.04
C LYS A 369 -3.01 25.24 13.08
N ASN A 370 -1.90 24.67 12.62
CA ASN A 370 -0.57 25.30 12.63
C ASN A 370 -0.23 26.03 11.32
N ASN A 371 -1.16 26.17 10.37
CA ASN A 371 -0.93 26.79 9.07
C ASN A 371 0.26 26.16 8.28
N LYS A 372 0.39 24.83 8.37
CA LYS A 372 1.42 24.00 7.71
C LYS A 372 0.83 23.04 6.66
N LEU A 373 -0.42 23.22 6.24
CA LEU A 373 -1.07 22.27 5.31
C LEU A 373 -0.30 22.11 3.98
N GLU A 374 0.29 23.19 3.46
CA GLU A 374 1.15 23.15 2.25
C GLU A 374 2.39 22.27 2.38
N GLN A 375 2.80 21.88 3.59
CA GLN A 375 3.98 21.02 3.82
C GLN A 375 3.66 19.53 3.72
N ILE A 376 2.38 19.16 3.81
CA ILE A 376 1.94 17.77 3.87
C ILE A 376 1.12 17.34 2.63
N VAL A 377 0.93 18.25 1.67
CA VAL A 377 0.19 17.98 0.45
C VAL A 377 1.00 18.31 -0.80
N THR A 378 0.77 17.55 -1.88
CA THR A 378 1.41 17.74 -3.19
C THR A 378 0.44 17.89 -4.35
#